data_AF-A0AAD4Y8M3-F1
#
_entry.id   AF-A0AAD4Y8M3-F1
#
_cell.length_a   1.000
_cell.length_b   1.000
_cell.length_c   1.000
_cell.angle_alpha   90.00
_cell.angle_beta   90.00
_cell.angle_gamma   90.00
#
_symmetry.space_group_name_H-M   'P 1'
#
loop_
_entity.id
_entity.type
_entity.pdbx_description
1 polymer ?
#
loop_
_entity_poly.entity_id
_entity_poly.type
_entity_poly.pdbx_seq_one_letter_code
_entity_poly.pdbx_strand_id
1 'polypeptide(L)'
;MNRLSPHSCQQDRKDFGLPQEMVEGDQLQKDQAFPVLYEMLQQSFNLFYTEHSSAAWDTTLLEQLCTGLQQQLDHLDTCRGQVMGEKDSELGNMDPIVTVKKYFQGIHDYLQEKGYSDCAWEIVRVEMMRALTSSTTLQKRLTKTGGDLNSP
;
A
#
# COMPACT_ATOMS: atom_id res chain seq x y z
N MET A 1 -7.04 -14.65 -3.28
CA MET A 1 -8.49 -14.60 -3.56
C MET A 1 -8.73 -14.48 -5.07
N ASN A 2 -8.20 -15.35 -5.93
CA ASN A 2 -8.32 -15.14 -7.37
C ASN A 2 -9.63 -15.75 -7.86
N ARG A 3 -10.50 -14.92 -8.46
CA ARG A 3 -11.80 -15.39 -8.98
C ARG A 3 -11.81 -15.50 -10.50
N LEU A 4 -11.03 -14.66 -11.18
CA LEU A 4 -10.95 -14.61 -12.63
C LEU A 4 -9.50 -14.69 -13.11
N SER A 5 -9.31 -15.07 -14.37
CA SER A 5 -8.02 -14.89 -15.03
C SER A 5 -7.87 -13.44 -15.47
N PRO A 6 -6.75 -12.75 -15.16
CA PRO A 6 -6.50 -11.39 -15.66
C PRO A 6 -6.52 -11.27 -17.19
N HIS A 7 -6.32 -12.38 -17.91
CA HIS A 7 -6.42 -12.42 -19.36
C HIS A 7 -7.85 -12.23 -19.87
N SER A 8 -8.87 -12.57 -19.07
CA SER A 8 -10.27 -12.37 -19.42
C SER A 8 -10.70 -10.91 -19.25
N CYS A 9 -9.95 -10.12 -18.48
CA CYS A 9 -10.24 -8.71 -18.16
C CYS A 9 -9.34 -7.72 -18.94
N GLN A 10 -8.90 -8.10 -20.14
CA GLN A 10 -7.96 -7.30 -20.94
C GLN A 10 -8.46 -5.88 -21.25
N GLN A 11 -9.76 -5.71 -21.49
CA GLN A 11 -10.36 -4.41 -21.82
C GLN A 11 -10.40 -3.45 -20.62
N ASP A 12 -10.29 -3.99 -19.40
CA ASP A 12 -10.33 -3.22 -18.16
C ASP A 12 -8.94 -2.94 -17.59
N ARG A 13 -7.86 -3.41 -18.25
CA ARG A 13 -6.49 -3.16 -17.81
C ARG A 13 -6.23 -1.66 -17.70
N LYS A 14 -5.66 -1.27 -16.57
CA LYS A 14 -5.23 0.10 -16.29
C LYS A 14 -3.85 0.05 -15.64
N ASP A 15 -2.99 0.97 -16.05
CA ASP A 15 -1.77 1.29 -15.31
C ASP A 15 -2.13 2.37 -14.30
N PHE A 16 -1.96 2.06 -13.02
CA PHE A 16 -2.23 2.98 -11.91
C PHE A 16 -1.02 3.83 -11.55
N GLY A 17 0.16 3.54 -12.11
CA GLY A 17 1.36 4.31 -11.85
C GLY A 17 1.84 4.18 -10.40
N LEU A 18 2.01 2.94 -9.91
CA LEU A 18 2.63 2.68 -8.61
C LEU A 18 3.93 3.49 -8.48
N PRO A 19 4.12 4.31 -7.41
CA PRO A 19 5.28 5.18 -7.27
C PRO A 19 6.54 4.39 -6.88
N GLN A 20 7.05 3.58 -7.81
CA GLN A 20 8.16 2.65 -7.61
C GLN A 20 9.41 3.33 -7.06
N GLU A 21 9.70 4.56 -7.45
CA GLU A 21 10.84 5.32 -6.95
C GLU A 21 10.82 5.48 -5.42
N MET A 22 9.62 5.52 -4.82
CA MET A 22 9.42 5.68 -3.37
C MET A 22 9.34 4.33 -2.65
N VAL A 23 8.68 3.32 -3.26
CA VAL A 23 8.45 2.02 -2.60
C VAL A 23 9.53 0.98 -2.88
N GLU A 24 10.23 1.08 -4.02
CA GLU A 24 11.27 0.16 -4.48
C GLU A 24 12.64 0.85 -4.65
N GLY A 25 12.68 2.15 -4.91
CA GLY A 25 13.93 2.91 -5.10
C GLY A 25 14.62 3.30 -3.79
N ASP A 26 15.95 3.39 -3.79
CA ASP A 26 16.76 3.84 -2.64
C ASP A 26 16.78 5.38 -2.47
N GLN A 27 15.94 6.09 -3.23
CA GLN A 27 15.88 7.55 -3.24
C GLN A 27 15.12 8.14 -2.05
N LEU A 28 14.29 7.32 -1.38
CA LEU A 28 13.51 7.76 -0.23
C LEU A 28 14.40 7.82 1.01
N GLN A 29 14.47 9.00 1.65
CA GLN A 29 15.21 9.14 2.90
C GLN A 29 14.58 8.25 4.00
N LYS A 30 15.40 7.81 4.96
CA LYS A 30 15.00 6.85 6.00
C LYS A 30 13.83 7.34 6.85
N ASP A 31 13.80 8.63 7.13
CA ASP A 31 12.74 9.34 7.84
C ASP A 31 11.41 9.38 7.07
N GLN A 32 11.47 9.36 5.73
CA GLN A 32 10.29 9.32 4.85
C GLN A 32 9.81 7.88 4.56
N ALA A 33 10.69 6.88 4.66
CA ALA A 33 10.35 5.48 4.40
C ALA A 33 9.31 4.90 5.36
N PHE A 34 9.38 5.24 6.65
CA PHE A 34 8.40 4.80 7.63
C PHE A 34 6.99 5.36 7.35
N PRO A 35 6.77 6.68 7.21
CA PRO A 35 5.44 7.22 6.94
C PRO A 35 4.89 6.78 5.58
N VAL A 36 5.74 6.57 4.56
CA VAL A 36 5.31 6.00 3.27
C VAL A 36 4.83 4.56 3.42
N LEU A 37 5.55 3.72 4.16
CA LEU A 37 5.11 2.35 4.43
C LEU A 37 3.77 2.33 5.18
N TYR A 38 3.65 3.16 6.22
CA TYR A 38 2.42 3.29 6.99
C TYR A 38 1.24 3.69 6.09
N GLU A 39 1.42 4.73 5.26
CA GLU A 39 0.37 5.20 4.36
C GLU A 39 -0.02 4.12 3.33
N MET A 40 0.94 3.39 2.76
CA MET A 40 0.67 2.28 1.82
C MET A 40 -0.21 1.19 2.47
N LEU A 41 0.10 0.79 3.71
CA LEU A 41 -0.68 -0.22 4.43
C LEU A 41 -2.06 0.30 4.84
N GLN A 42 -2.13 1.56 5.29
CA GLN A 42 -3.39 2.19 5.67
C GLN A 42 -4.36 2.30 4.49
N GLN A 43 -3.87 2.77 3.34
CA GLN A 43 -4.70 2.87 2.14
C GLN A 43 -5.10 1.48 1.61
N SER A 44 -4.22 0.48 1.71
CA SER A 44 -4.55 -0.91 1.41
C SER A 44 -5.69 -1.44 2.29
N PHE A 45 -5.61 -1.20 3.60
CA PHE A 45 -6.68 -1.56 4.54
C PHE A 45 -8.00 -0.87 4.17
N ASN A 46 -7.97 0.45 3.95
CA ASN A 46 -9.15 1.23 3.60
C ASN A 46 -9.83 0.75 2.31
N LEU A 47 -9.05 0.29 1.32
CA LEU A 47 -9.58 -0.26 0.07
C LEU A 47 -10.33 -1.59 0.31
N PHE A 48 -9.75 -2.49 1.10
CA PHE A 48 -10.30 -3.82 1.33
C PHE A 48 -11.41 -3.84 2.41
N TYR A 49 -11.40 -2.90 3.34
CA TYR A 49 -12.39 -2.77 4.40
C TYR A 49 -13.63 -1.97 3.94
N THR A 50 -14.26 -2.42 2.86
CA THR A 50 -15.47 -1.80 2.29
C THR A 50 -16.54 -2.84 1.94
N GLU A 51 -17.81 -2.42 1.91
CA GLU A 51 -18.92 -3.30 1.51
C GLU A 51 -18.75 -3.83 0.08
N HIS A 52 -18.26 -3.00 -0.83
CA HIS A 52 -17.98 -3.39 -2.21
C HIS A 52 -16.91 -4.48 -2.30
N SER A 53 -15.86 -4.40 -1.48
CA SER A 53 -14.88 -5.47 -1.34
C SER A 53 -15.52 -6.75 -0.81
N SER A 54 -16.33 -6.67 0.25
CA SER A 54 -17.03 -7.83 0.82
C SER A 54 -17.97 -8.53 -0.17
N ALA A 55 -18.57 -7.78 -1.10
CA ALA A 55 -19.38 -8.36 -2.17
C ALA A 55 -18.54 -9.02 -3.29
N ALA A 56 -17.33 -8.52 -3.51
CA ALA A 56 -16.45 -8.96 -4.59
C ALA A 56 -15.54 -10.14 -4.22
N TRP A 57 -15.23 -10.35 -2.94
CA TRP A 57 -14.21 -11.30 -2.48
C TRP A 57 -14.79 -12.41 -1.59
N ASP A 58 -14.00 -13.49 -1.42
CA ASP A 58 -14.27 -14.47 -0.37
C ASP A 58 -14.12 -13.79 0.99
N THR A 59 -15.20 -13.76 1.77
CA THR A 59 -15.27 -12.96 3.00
C THR A 59 -14.31 -13.45 4.07
N THR A 60 -14.03 -14.76 4.15
CA THR A 60 -13.07 -15.33 5.10
C THR A 60 -11.64 -14.91 4.75
N LEU A 61 -11.27 -15.00 3.47
CA LEU A 61 -9.94 -14.57 3.03
C LEU A 61 -9.78 -13.04 3.11
N LEU A 62 -10.84 -12.28 2.86
CA LEU A 62 -10.83 -10.82 3.02
C LEU A 62 -10.65 -10.42 4.48
N GLU A 63 -11.36 -11.09 5.41
CA GLU A 63 -11.22 -10.85 6.84
C GLU A 63 -9.80 -11.15 7.33
N GLN A 64 -9.19 -12.24 6.86
CA GLN A 64 -7.80 -12.56 7.16
C GLN A 64 -6.83 -11.50 6.63
N LEU A 65 -7.06 -10.99 5.41
CA LEU A 65 -6.26 -9.93 4.82
C LEU A 65 -6.37 -8.63 5.64
N CYS A 66 -7.59 -8.19 5.95
CA CYS A 66 -7.84 -6.98 6.74
C CYS A 66 -7.24 -7.10 8.14
N THR A 67 -7.39 -8.26 8.79
CA THR A 67 -6.78 -8.53 10.10
C THR A 67 -5.26 -8.46 10.04
N GLY A 68 -4.64 -9.08 9.03
CA GLY A 68 -3.20 -9.04 8.84
C GLY A 68 -2.66 -7.63 8.58
N LEU A 69 -3.36 -6.83 7.77
CA LEU A 69 -3.03 -5.42 7.52
C LEU A 69 -3.14 -4.59 8.81
N GLN A 70 -4.22 -4.77 9.58
CA GLN A 70 -4.40 -4.08 10.86
C GLN A 70 -3.28 -4.42 11.85
N GLN A 71 -2.93 -5.71 11.98
CA GLN A 71 -1.81 -6.14 12.84
C GLN A 71 -0.47 -5.51 12.43
N GLN A 72 -0.22 -5.33 11.13
CA GLN A 72 0.98 -4.63 10.66
C GLN A 72 0.94 -3.14 11.00
N LEU A 73 -0.20 -2.48 10.85
CA LEU A 73 -0.38 -1.07 11.25
C LEU A 73 -0.18 -0.88 12.75
N ASP A 74 -0.81 -1.71 13.58
CA ASP A 74 -0.66 -1.69 15.04
C ASP A 74 0.82 -1.86 15.44
N HIS A 75 1.54 -2.77 14.77
CA HIS A 75 2.96 -2.95 15.02
C HIS A 75 3.78 -1.71 14.64
N LEU A 76 3.49 -1.07 13.50
CA LEU A 76 4.15 0.18 13.12
C LEU A 76 3.86 1.28 14.14
N ASP A 77 2.64 1.41 14.65
CA ASP A 77 2.30 2.38 15.69
C ASP A 77 3.12 2.17 16.98
N THR A 78 3.37 0.91 17.37
CA THR A 78 4.26 0.64 18.51
C THR A 78 5.71 1.10 18.25
N CYS A 79 6.19 0.97 17.01
CA CYS A 79 7.52 1.44 16.59
C CYS A 79 7.58 2.98 16.49
N ARG A 80 6.46 3.64 16.15
CA ARG A 80 6.37 5.10 15.99
C ARG A 80 6.80 5.85 17.26
N GLY A 81 6.49 5.30 18.44
CA GLY A 81 6.91 5.83 19.73
C GLY A 81 8.43 5.92 19.93
N GLN A 82 9.23 5.24 19.09
CA GLN A 82 10.70 5.23 19.16
C GLN A 82 11.38 6.16 18.14
N VAL A 83 10.65 6.70 17.16
CA VAL A 83 11.23 7.38 15.98
C VAL A 83 10.96 8.89 15.94
N MET A 84 10.07 9.42 16.79
CA MET A 84 9.64 10.82 16.68
C MET A 84 10.57 11.80 17.41
N GLY A 85 11.60 12.28 16.70
CA GLY A 85 12.06 13.65 16.82
C GLY A 85 11.37 14.49 15.74
N GLU A 86 10.57 15.46 16.14
CA GLU A 86 9.90 16.40 15.22
C GLU A 86 10.94 17.07 14.31
N LYS A 87 10.78 16.91 13.00
CA LYS A 87 11.32 17.85 12.03
C LYS A 87 10.38 17.95 10.84
N ASP A 88 9.67 19.08 10.78
CA ASP A 88 9.14 19.62 9.55
C ASP A 88 10.34 19.94 8.64
N SER A 89 10.55 19.12 7.61
CA SER A 89 11.56 19.43 6.58
C SER A 89 10.87 20.00 5.35
N GLU A 90 11.38 21.16 4.94
CA GLU A 90 10.82 22.04 3.93
C GLU A 90 10.76 21.44 2.52
N LEU A 91 9.77 21.97 1.82
CA LEU A 91 9.21 21.64 0.52
C LEU A 91 10.20 21.87 -0.65
N GLY A 92 10.31 20.88 -1.53
CA GLY A 92 11.02 20.99 -2.81
C GLY A 92 10.66 19.88 -3.80
N ASN A 93 10.32 18.69 -3.30
CA ASN A 93 9.72 17.59 -4.07
C ASN A 93 8.31 17.30 -3.52
N MET A 94 7.40 16.80 -4.37
CA MET A 94 6.05 16.42 -3.93
C MET A 94 6.14 15.44 -2.76
N ASP A 95 5.42 15.72 -1.68
CA ASP A 95 5.38 14.87 -0.48
C ASP A 95 5.10 13.40 -0.89
N PRO A 96 6.00 12.45 -0.55
CA PRO A 96 5.82 11.04 -0.85
C PRO A 96 4.49 10.47 -0.38
N ILE A 97 3.97 10.94 0.76
CA ILE A 97 2.67 10.53 1.32
C ILE A 97 1.54 10.99 0.39
N VAL A 98 1.60 12.24 -0.10
CA VAL A 98 0.62 12.77 -1.05
C VAL A 98 0.63 11.98 -2.35
N THR A 99 1.80 11.54 -2.80
CA THR A 99 1.94 10.70 -4.00
C THR A 99 1.26 9.34 -3.81
N VAL A 100 1.47 8.68 -2.66
CA VAL A 100 0.79 7.42 -2.32
C VAL A 100 -0.73 7.61 -2.28
N LYS A 101 -1.21 8.68 -1.64
CA LYS A 101 -2.65 8.99 -1.57
C LYS A 101 -3.27 9.17 -2.96
N LYS A 102 -2.59 9.89 -3.87
CA LYS A 102 -3.05 10.06 -5.25
C LYS A 102 -3.09 8.75 -6.02
N TYR A 103 -2.10 7.89 -5.83
CA TYR A 103 -2.08 6.56 -6.43
C TYR A 103 -3.32 5.73 -6.00
N PHE A 104 -3.63 5.67 -4.70
CA PHE A 104 -4.83 4.98 -4.22
C PHE A 104 -6.14 5.66 -4.62
N GLN A 105 -6.16 7.00 -4.70
CA GLN A 105 -7.31 7.71 -5.25
C GLN A 105 -7.60 7.26 -6.69
N GLY A 106 -6.57 7.10 -7.53
CA GLY A 106 -6.73 6.59 -8.89
C GLY A 106 -7.32 5.17 -8.96
N ILE A 107 -7.05 4.33 -7.95
CA ILE A 107 -7.65 3.00 -7.81
C ILE A 107 -9.14 3.12 -7.47
N HIS A 108 -9.49 3.97 -6.49
CA HIS A 108 -10.88 4.20 -6.11
C HIS A 108 -11.69 4.78 -7.28
N ASP A 109 -11.15 5.79 -7.98
CA ASP A 109 -11.80 6.41 -9.13
C ASP A 109 -12.05 5.40 -10.25
N TYR A 110 -11.08 4.51 -10.51
CA TYR A 110 -11.23 3.43 -11.48
C TYR A 110 -12.32 2.44 -11.08
N LEU A 111 -12.38 2.01 -9.81
CA LEU A 111 -13.42 1.10 -9.34
C LEU A 111 -14.81 1.73 -9.51
N GLN A 112 -14.94 3.02 -9.21
CA GLN A 112 -16.18 3.78 -9.42
C GLN A 112 -16.54 3.87 -10.91
N GLU A 113 -15.59 4.26 -11.77
CA GLU A 113 -15.77 4.35 -13.22
C GLU A 113 -16.23 3.03 -13.83
N LYS A 114 -15.67 1.91 -13.34
CA LYS A 114 -16.01 0.56 -13.81
C LYS A 114 -17.21 -0.07 -13.09
N GLY A 115 -17.89 0.68 -12.22
CA GLY A 115 -19.06 0.21 -11.50
C GLY A 115 -18.81 -1.01 -10.61
N TYR A 116 -17.59 -1.13 -10.08
CA TYR A 116 -17.18 -2.25 -9.21
C TYR A 116 -17.37 -3.63 -9.86
N SER A 117 -17.20 -3.74 -11.18
CA SER A 117 -17.32 -5.02 -11.89
C SER A 117 -16.30 -6.06 -11.40
N ASP A 118 -16.60 -7.35 -11.62
CA ASP A 118 -15.66 -8.44 -11.29
C ASP A 118 -14.30 -8.26 -11.97
N CYS A 119 -14.29 -7.75 -13.21
CA CYS A 119 -13.04 -7.47 -13.91
C CYS A 119 -12.28 -6.27 -13.32
N ALA A 120 -12.97 -5.22 -12.88
CA ALA A 120 -12.34 -4.11 -12.19
C ALA A 120 -11.65 -4.59 -10.89
N TRP A 121 -12.34 -5.43 -10.12
CA TRP A 121 -11.77 -6.01 -8.91
C TRP A 121 -10.59 -6.95 -9.21
N GLU A 122 -10.65 -7.75 -10.28
CA GLU A 122 -9.52 -8.60 -10.68
C GLU A 122 -8.28 -7.76 -11.08
N ILE A 123 -8.48 -6.62 -11.77
CA ILE A 123 -7.40 -5.68 -12.10
C ILE A 123 -6.81 -5.04 -10.83
N VAL A 124 -7.66 -4.56 -9.92
CA VAL A 124 -7.22 -4.01 -8.64
C VAL A 124 -6.49 -5.06 -7.79
N ARG A 125 -6.92 -6.32 -7.80
CA ARG A 125 -6.23 -7.41 -7.10
C ARG A 125 -4.80 -7.58 -7.59
N VAL A 126 -4.59 -7.56 -8.91
CA VAL A 126 -3.25 -7.65 -9.51
C VAL A 126 -2.39 -6.47 -9.10
N GLU A 127 -2.96 -5.27 -9.12
CA GLU A 127 -2.23 -4.07 -8.71
C GLU A 127 -1.90 -4.09 -7.22
N MET A 128 -2.84 -4.50 -6.36
CA MET A 128 -2.62 -4.60 -4.92
C MET A 128 -1.58 -5.66 -4.55
N MET A 129 -1.47 -6.76 -5.30
CA MET A 129 -0.36 -7.70 -5.11
C MET A 129 0.99 -7.04 -5.37
N ARG A 130 1.10 -6.19 -6.39
CA ARG A 130 2.33 -5.43 -6.68
C ARG A 130 2.62 -4.46 -5.55
N ALA A 131 1.65 -3.61 -5.20
CA ALA A 131 1.77 -2.61 -4.15
C ALA A 131 2.22 -3.21 -2.80
N LEU A 132 1.59 -4.31 -2.35
CA LEU A 132 1.95 -4.97 -1.09
C LEU A 132 3.32 -5.66 -1.14
N THR A 133 3.74 -6.15 -2.32
CA THR A 133 5.09 -6.68 -2.51
C THR A 133 6.14 -5.58 -2.37
N SER A 134 5.88 -4.40 -2.95
CA SER A 134 6.74 -3.23 -2.80
C SER A 134 6.78 -2.73 -1.35
N SER A 135 5.64 -2.68 -0.65
CA SER A 135 5.57 -2.36 0.78
C SER A 135 6.40 -3.33 1.64
N THR A 136 6.34 -4.62 1.35
CA THR A 136 7.16 -5.63 2.04
C THR A 136 8.66 -5.40 1.81
N THR A 137 9.03 -4.96 0.60
CA THR A 137 10.42 -4.61 0.26
C THR A 137 10.87 -3.37 1.03
N LEU A 138 10.03 -2.34 1.11
CA LEU A 138 10.27 -1.15 1.92
C LEU A 138 10.44 -1.49 3.41
N GLN A 139 9.57 -2.33 3.97
CA GLN A 139 9.65 -2.80 5.35
C GLN A 139 10.97 -3.54 5.63
N LYS A 140 11.41 -4.42 4.73
CA LYS A 140 12.69 -5.14 4.86
C LYS A 140 13.90 -4.20 4.83
N ARG A 141 13.82 -3.07 4.10
CA ARG A 141 14.87 -2.06 4.10
C ARG A 141 14.92 -1.32 5.44
N LEU A 142 13.77 -0.92 5.96
CA LEU A 142 13.66 -0.29 7.28
C LEU A 142 14.24 -1.16 8.40
N THR A 143 14.02 -2.48 8.36
CA THR A 143 14.56 -3.41 9.38
C THR A 143 16.07 -3.61 9.26
N LYS A 144 16.62 -3.73 8.04
CA LYS A 144 18.08 -3.83 7.83
C LYS A 144 18.82 -2.61 8.39
N THR A 145 18.33 -1.41 8.11
CA THR A 145 18.97 -0.16 8.56
C THR A 145 18.77 0.12 10.06
N GLY A 146 17.93 -0.66 10.76
CA GLY A 146 17.79 -0.61 12.22
C GLY A 146 18.86 -1.43 12.97
N GLY A 147 19.47 -2.43 12.30
CA GLY A 147 20.49 -3.30 12.89
C GLY A 147 21.86 -2.65 13.09
N ASP A 148 22.18 -1.61 12.31
CA ASP A 148 23.50 -0.96 12.33
C ASP A 148 23.71 0.04 13.48
N LEU A 149 22.66 0.34 14.27
CA LEU A 149 22.75 1.26 15.41
C LEU A 149 23.08 0.56 16.74
N ASN A 150 23.28 -0.77 16.74
CA ASN A 150 23.55 -1.57 17.94
C ASN A 150 24.87 -2.36 17.85
N SER A 151 25.95 -1.78 17.31
CA SER A 151 27.30 -2.35 17.45
C SER A 151 28.15 -1.49 18.41
N PRO A 152 28.77 -2.08 19.45
CA PRO A 152 29.65 -1.39 20.40
C PRO A 152 30.97 -0.91 19.79
#